data_AF-A0A6B1CIE3-F1
#
_entry.id   AF-A0A6B1CIE3-F1
#
_cell.length_a   1.000
_cell.length_b   1.000
_cell.length_c   1.000
_cell.angle_alpha   90.00
_cell.angle_beta   90.00
_cell.angle_gamma   90.00
#
_symmetry.space_group_name_H-M   'P 1'
#
loop_
_entity.id
_entity.type
_entity.pdbx_description
1 polymer ?
#
loop_
_entity_poly.entity_id
_entity_poly.type
_entity_poly.pdbx_seq_one_letter_code
_entity_poly.pdbx_strand_id
1 'polypeptide(L)'
;MFWRTVVRHGRTDGAYNVGARLDAGASLSGYQRNRFFLNVEGRDFIDISGLSAADSPADGRAFATLDFDRDGRIDLAVVNANEPLCELFANRSKAGHVLALRFVGGNDRDEISREWSVRDGYGVQVEVDVGGRTLLREHRAGEGFSAQNSATLLVGLGAHQRADAVHVRWPSGRAQQVAEVAAGMLVTVYENPRYSPTEAAFVVVPYRRTP
;
A
#
# COMPACT_ATOMS: atom_id res chain seq x y z
N MET A 1 -18.76 6.67 -7.38
CA MET A 1 -18.49 5.27 -6.96
C MET A 1 -16.98 5.09 -6.97
N PHE A 2 -16.38 4.76 -5.84
CA PHE A 2 -14.92 4.87 -5.66
C PHE A 2 -14.18 3.58 -5.99
N TRP A 3 -14.84 2.42 -5.99
CA TRP A 3 -14.21 1.11 -6.15
C TRP A 3 -15.09 0.14 -6.97
N ARG A 4 -14.50 -0.85 -7.65
CA ARG A 4 -15.20 -1.92 -8.40
C ARG A 4 -14.56 -3.28 -8.12
N THR A 5 -15.35 -4.31 -7.80
CA THR A 5 -14.84 -5.69 -7.69
C THR A 5 -14.42 -6.24 -9.06
N VAL A 6 -13.23 -6.83 -9.15
CA VAL A 6 -12.63 -7.34 -10.40
C VAL A 6 -12.50 -8.87 -10.42
N VAL A 7 -12.37 -9.51 -9.27
CA VAL A 7 -12.27 -10.97 -9.13
C VAL A 7 -13.19 -11.45 -8.01
N ARG A 8 -13.87 -12.59 -8.24
CA ARG A 8 -14.57 -13.39 -7.23
C ARG A 8 -14.25 -14.86 -7.46
N HIS A 9 -13.91 -15.60 -6.41
CA HIS A 9 -13.65 -17.05 -6.47
C HIS A 9 -14.36 -17.78 -5.31
N GLY A 10 -15.07 -18.87 -5.60
CA GLY A 10 -15.80 -19.72 -4.65
C GLY A 10 -16.48 -20.93 -5.29
N ARG A 11 -16.75 -21.99 -4.50
CA ARG A 11 -17.50 -23.22 -4.80
C ARG A 11 -18.70 -23.33 -3.85
N THR A 12 -19.92 -23.25 -4.41
CA THR A 12 -21.17 -23.31 -3.66
C THR A 12 -21.68 -24.73 -3.43
N ASP A 13 -21.40 -25.33 -2.27
CA ASP A 13 -22.04 -26.60 -1.87
C ASP A 13 -22.88 -26.42 -0.59
N GLY A 14 -24.18 -26.68 -0.71
CA GLY A 14 -25.24 -26.28 0.24
C GLY A 14 -25.62 -27.30 1.31
N ALA A 15 -24.76 -27.54 2.30
CA ALA A 15 -25.16 -28.22 3.54
C ALA A 15 -24.55 -27.56 4.79
N TYR A 16 -25.39 -27.23 5.78
CA TYR A 16 -24.99 -26.61 7.05
C TYR A 16 -24.43 -27.66 8.03
N ASN A 17 -23.16 -28.04 7.86
CA ASN A 17 -22.42 -28.82 8.85
C ASN A 17 -21.42 -27.90 9.59
N VAL A 18 -21.71 -27.59 10.85
CA VAL A 18 -20.91 -26.67 11.68
C VAL A 18 -19.50 -27.23 11.95
N GLY A 19 -19.37 -28.55 12.15
CA GLY A 19 -18.07 -29.19 12.39
C GLY A 19 -17.16 -29.08 11.17
N ALA A 20 -17.67 -29.48 9.99
CA ALA A 20 -16.92 -29.35 8.74
C ALA A 20 -16.56 -27.90 8.40
N ARG A 21 -17.40 -26.94 8.79
CA ARG A 21 -17.12 -25.51 8.63
C ARG A 21 -16.02 -25.02 9.57
N LEU A 22 -16.04 -25.42 10.84
CA LEU A 22 -14.96 -25.08 11.78
C LEU A 22 -13.63 -25.71 11.37
N ASP A 23 -13.65 -26.97 10.93
CA ASP A 23 -12.46 -27.67 10.42
C ASP A 23 -11.91 -27.02 9.13
N ALA A 24 -12.78 -26.35 8.36
CA ALA A 24 -12.42 -25.56 7.19
C ALA A 24 -12.07 -24.07 7.50
N GLY A 25 -12.02 -23.68 8.79
CA GLY A 25 -11.66 -22.32 9.21
C GLY A 25 -12.80 -21.29 9.18
N ALA A 26 -14.05 -21.74 9.08
CA ALA A 26 -15.21 -20.86 9.10
C ALA A 26 -15.41 -20.20 10.47
N SER A 27 -15.93 -18.98 10.42
CA SER A 27 -16.23 -18.18 11.59
C SER A 27 -17.53 -18.56 12.30
N LEU A 28 -17.55 -18.42 13.61
CA LEU A 28 -18.76 -18.46 14.44
C LEU A 28 -19.56 -17.15 14.37
N SER A 29 -18.95 -16.06 13.92
CA SER A 29 -19.61 -14.79 13.62
C SER A 29 -19.89 -14.72 12.12
N GLY A 30 -21.09 -15.15 11.70
CA GLY A 30 -21.31 -15.57 10.30
C GLY A 30 -21.12 -14.53 9.19
N TYR A 31 -21.11 -13.22 9.49
CA TYR A 31 -21.09 -12.14 8.47
C TYR A 31 -20.52 -10.81 9.01
N GLN A 32 -19.25 -10.78 9.42
CA GLN A 32 -18.61 -9.51 9.81
C GLN A 32 -18.01 -8.82 8.57
N ARG A 33 -18.79 -7.92 7.97
CA ARG A 33 -18.37 -7.13 6.81
C ARG A 33 -17.13 -6.31 7.14
N ASN A 34 -16.27 -6.12 6.14
CA ASN A 34 -15.16 -5.18 6.27
C ASN A 34 -15.68 -3.74 6.43
N ARG A 35 -14.90 -2.90 7.10
CA ARG A 35 -15.24 -1.49 7.35
C ARG A 35 -14.29 -0.55 6.63
N PHE A 36 -14.83 0.51 6.04
CA PHE A 36 -14.08 1.56 5.38
C PHE A 36 -14.42 2.90 6.03
N PHE A 37 -13.44 3.48 6.73
CA PHE A 37 -13.58 4.78 7.36
C PHE A 37 -12.84 5.86 6.55
N LEU A 38 -13.55 6.91 6.17
CA LEU A 38 -12.96 8.08 5.52
C LEU A 38 -12.38 9.01 6.58
N ASN A 39 -11.08 9.25 6.49
CA ASN A 39 -10.42 10.29 7.28
C ASN A 39 -10.86 11.69 6.81
N VAL A 40 -11.40 12.48 7.73
CA VAL A 40 -11.81 13.87 7.51
C VAL A 40 -10.76 14.80 8.12
N GLU A 41 -9.79 15.21 7.28
CA GLU A 41 -8.76 16.19 7.62
C GLU A 41 -7.94 15.89 8.89
N GLY A 42 -7.77 14.60 9.22
CA GLY A 42 -7.03 14.15 10.40
C GLY A 42 -7.76 14.36 11.73
N ARG A 43 -9.04 14.77 11.70
CA ARG A 43 -9.82 15.11 12.91
C ARG A 43 -10.91 14.12 13.24
N ASP A 44 -11.47 13.47 12.22
CA ASP A 44 -12.59 12.54 12.39
C ASP A 44 -12.55 11.41 11.35
N PHE A 45 -13.32 10.36 11.59
CA PHE A 45 -13.46 9.19 10.73
C PHE A 45 -14.93 8.83 10.54
N ILE A 46 -15.39 8.93 9.29
CA ILE A 46 -16.78 8.60 8.92
C ILE A 46 -16.82 7.21 8.31
N ASP A 47 -17.67 6.32 8.85
CA ASP A 47 -17.94 5.03 8.23
C ASP A 47 -18.69 5.25 6.89
N ILE A 48 -17.99 4.97 5.80
CA ILE A 48 -18.53 5.04 4.44
C ILE A 48 -18.55 3.67 3.77
N SER A 49 -18.52 2.57 4.53
CA SER A 49 -18.40 1.20 4.02
C SER A 49 -19.36 0.94 2.85
N GLY A 50 -20.67 1.16 3.06
CA GLY A 50 -21.69 0.96 2.02
C GLY A 50 -21.62 1.94 0.83
N LEU A 51 -20.95 3.10 0.98
CA LEU A 51 -20.80 4.11 -0.07
C LEU A 51 -19.48 3.98 -0.84
N SER A 52 -18.48 3.32 -0.23
CA SER A 52 -17.13 3.17 -0.78
C SER A 52 -17.13 2.30 -2.05
N ALA A 53 -18.08 1.36 -2.15
CA ALA A 53 -18.08 0.24 -3.10
C ALA A 53 -16.89 -0.73 -2.92
N ALA A 54 -16.15 -0.61 -1.82
CA ALA A 54 -15.15 -1.55 -1.34
C ALA A 54 -15.67 -2.33 -0.12
N ASP A 55 -16.97 -2.65 -0.12
CA ASP A 55 -17.66 -3.38 0.96
C ASP A 55 -18.02 -4.79 0.47
N SER A 56 -17.61 -5.77 1.26
CA SER A 56 -17.94 -7.17 1.06
C SER A 56 -19.01 -7.61 2.06
N PRO A 57 -20.09 -8.27 1.61
CA PRO A 57 -21.04 -8.90 2.53
C PRO A 57 -20.46 -10.14 3.22
N ALA A 58 -19.29 -10.62 2.79
CA ALA A 58 -18.60 -11.75 3.38
C ALA A 58 -17.97 -11.40 4.73
N ASP A 59 -17.43 -12.41 5.38
CA ASP A 59 -16.83 -12.32 6.70
C ASP A 59 -15.34 -11.98 6.61
N GLY A 60 -15.01 -10.69 6.64
CA GLY A 60 -13.68 -10.15 6.36
C GLY A 60 -12.64 -10.51 7.42
N ARG A 61 -11.44 -10.92 6.98
CA ARG A 61 -10.35 -11.35 7.89
C ARG A 61 -9.07 -10.55 7.74
N ALA A 62 -8.72 -10.20 6.52
CA ALA A 62 -7.56 -9.36 6.27
C ALA A 62 -7.76 -8.56 4.98
N PHE A 63 -6.96 -7.52 4.84
CA PHE A 63 -6.85 -6.79 3.59
C PHE A 63 -5.39 -6.38 3.36
N ALA A 64 -5.06 -6.13 2.10
CA ALA A 64 -3.81 -5.54 1.68
C ALA A 64 -4.07 -4.42 0.67
N THR A 65 -3.33 -3.32 0.78
CA THR A 65 -3.33 -2.23 -0.19
C THR A 65 -2.22 -2.43 -1.21
N LEU A 66 -2.52 -2.14 -2.47
CA LEU A 66 -1.58 -2.21 -3.60
C LEU A 66 -1.99 -1.21 -4.68
N ASP A 67 -1.34 -1.18 -5.83
CA ASP A 67 -1.85 -0.55 -7.05
C ASP A 67 -1.65 -1.58 -8.16
N PHE A 68 -2.70 -2.36 -8.42
CA PHE A 68 -2.58 -3.61 -9.18
C PHE A 68 -2.47 -3.34 -10.68
N ASP A 69 -3.14 -2.30 -11.19
CA ASP A 69 -3.11 -1.91 -12.60
C ASP A 69 -2.10 -0.77 -12.89
N ARG A 70 -1.38 -0.30 -11.85
CA ARG A 70 -0.39 0.80 -11.93
C ARG A 70 -0.99 2.09 -12.45
N ASP A 71 -2.23 2.38 -12.06
CA ASP A 71 -2.94 3.58 -12.48
C ASP A 71 -2.70 4.78 -11.53
N GLY A 72 -2.03 4.56 -10.40
CA GLY A 72 -1.73 5.55 -9.38
C GLY A 72 -2.79 5.66 -8.30
N ARG A 73 -3.81 4.80 -8.31
CA ARG A 73 -4.82 4.69 -7.26
C ARG A 73 -4.50 3.48 -6.41
N ILE A 74 -4.54 3.68 -5.09
CA ILE A 74 -4.44 2.55 -4.17
C ILE A 74 -5.67 1.68 -4.39
N ASP A 75 -5.43 0.39 -4.60
CA ASP A 75 -6.32 -0.74 -4.69
C ASP A 75 -6.40 -1.56 -3.38
N LEU A 76 -7.37 -2.48 -3.25
CA LEU A 76 -7.63 -3.27 -2.06
C LEU A 76 -7.86 -4.74 -2.42
N ALA A 77 -7.02 -5.63 -1.90
CA ALA A 77 -7.31 -7.06 -1.85
C ALA A 77 -7.87 -7.39 -0.47
N VAL A 78 -9.01 -8.07 -0.41
CA VAL A 78 -9.68 -8.49 0.82
C VAL A 78 -9.80 -10.00 0.82
N VAL A 79 -9.47 -10.63 1.94
CA VAL A 79 -9.69 -12.06 2.18
C VAL A 79 -10.74 -12.27 3.25
N ASN A 80 -11.60 -13.25 3.02
CA ASN A 80 -12.77 -13.55 3.84
C ASN A 80 -12.70 -14.99 4.34
N ALA A 81 -13.33 -15.25 5.50
CA ALA A 81 -13.47 -16.60 6.06
C ALA A 81 -14.56 -17.43 5.34
N ASN A 82 -15.45 -16.76 4.59
CA ASN A 82 -16.49 -17.39 3.79
C ASN A 82 -16.54 -16.77 2.39
N GLU A 83 -17.45 -17.25 1.56
CA GLU A 83 -17.49 -16.84 0.16
C GLU A 83 -18.00 -15.41 -0.05
N PRO A 84 -17.43 -14.68 -1.04
CA PRO A 84 -16.23 -15.03 -1.81
C PRO A 84 -14.95 -14.98 -0.97
N LEU A 85 -14.05 -15.96 -1.12
CA LEU A 85 -12.87 -16.09 -0.24
C LEU A 85 -11.85 -14.97 -0.41
N CYS A 86 -11.74 -14.44 -1.63
CA CYS A 86 -10.84 -13.34 -1.96
C CYS A 86 -11.52 -12.43 -2.98
N GLU A 87 -11.39 -11.12 -2.74
CA GLU A 87 -11.92 -10.08 -3.61
C GLU A 87 -10.85 -9.02 -3.84
N LEU A 88 -10.69 -8.62 -5.10
CA LEU A 88 -9.90 -7.45 -5.48
C LEU A 88 -10.87 -6.32 -5.84
N PHE A 89 -10.80 -5.23 -5.09
CA PHE A 89 -11.46 -3.98 -5.40
C PHE A 89 -10.46 -3.10 -6.14
N ALA A 90 -10.87 -2.58 -7.29
CA ALA A 90 -10.11 -1.62 -8.08
C ALA A 90 -10.62 -0.21 -7.83
N ASN A 91 -9.75 0.72 -7.50
CA ASN A 91 -10.12 2.09 -7.23
C ASN A 91 -10.40 2.83 -8.54
N ARG A 92 -11.54 3.51 -8.59
CA ARG A 92 -12.10 4.25 -9.73
C ARG A 92 -12.46 5.68 -9.35
N SER A 93 -12.00 6.15 -8.20
CA SER A 93 -12.11 7.55 -7.80
C SER A 93 -11.41 8.48 -8.78
N LYS A 94 -11.82 9.75 -8.82
CA LYS A 94 -11.02 10.78 -9.49
C LYS A 94 -9.70 10.91 -8.73
N ALA A 95 -8.62 10.43 -9.35
CA ALA A 95 -7.30 10.49 -8.77
C ALA A 95 -6.66 11.85 -9.03
N GLY A 96 -5.98 12.38 -8.02
CA GLY A 96 -5.00 13.44 -8.21
C GLY A 96 -3.69 12.89 -8.79
N HIS A 97 -2.66 13.71 -8.73
CA HIS A 97 -1.29 13.30 -8.98
C HIS A 97 -0.76 12.40 -7.86
N VAL A 98 0.17 11.51 -8.19
CA VAL A 98 0.78 10.56 -7.27
C VAL A 98 2.27 10.50 -7.49
N LEU A 99 3.01 10.19 -6.43
CA LEU A 99 4.40 9.79 -6.45
C LEU A 99 4.52 8.37 -5.91
N ALA A 100 5.26 7.50 -6.59
CA ALA A 100 5.55 6.16 -6.12
C ALA A 100 6.99 6.07 -5.59
N LEU A 101 7.18 5.40 -4.47
CA LEU A 101 8.48 5.24 -3.82
C LEU A 101 8.79 3.76 -3.58
N ARG A 102 10.06 3.39 -3.75
CA ARG A 102 10.64 2.09 -3.38
C ARG A 102 11.97 2.30 -2.68
N PHE A 103 12.36 1.35 -1.85
CA PHE A 103 13.55 1.44 -1.03
C PHE A 103 14.42 0.20 -1.20
N VAL A 104 15.73 0.41 -1.22
CA VAL A 104 16.73 -0.64 -1.22
C VAL A 104 17.75 -0.30 -0.14
N GLY A 105 17.71 -1.05 0.96
CA GLY A 105 18.67 -0.90 2.05
C GLY A 105 20.07 -1.36 1.65
N GLY A 106 21.06 -0.85 2.37
CA GLY A 106 22.47 -1.06 2.08
C GLY A 106 23.04 -2.38 2.58
N ASN A 107 22.30 -3.14 3.42
CA ASN A 107 22.76 -4.44 3.88
C ASN A 107 22.52 -5.50 2.79
N ASP A 108 23.60 -6.05 2.24
CA ASP A 108 23.57 -7.12 1.23
C ASP A 108 23.94 -8.49 1.79
N ARG A 109 23.99 -8.62 3.12
CA ARG A 109 24.36 -9.85 3.81
C ARG A 109 23.21 -10.35 4.66
N ASP A 110 23.31 -11.60 5.10
CA ASP A 110 22.37 -12.26 5.99
C ASP A 110 22.61 -11.92 7.48
N GLU A 111 23.73 -11.26 7.81
CA GLU A 111 23.99 -10.80 9.17
C GLU A 111 23.45 -9.40 9.48
N ILE A 112 23.32 -9.09 10.78
CA ILE A 112 22.95 -7.76 11.26
C ILE A 112 24.06 -6.77 10.90
N SER A 113 23.71 -5.73 10.14
CA SER A 113 24.60 -4.61 9.85
C SER A 113 24.48 -3.51 10.91
N ARG A 114 25.61 -2.90 11.28
CA ARG A 114 25.65 -1.68 12.10
C ARG A 114 25.70 -0.39 11.28
N GLU A 115 25.95 -0.50 9.97
CA GLU A 115 26.17 0.64 9.08
C GLU A 115 24.97 0.88 8.13
N TRP A 116 24.23 -0.18 7.84
CA TRP A 116 23.22 -0.21 6.78
C TRP A 116 21.91 -0.81 7.28
N SER A 117 20.82 -0.31 6.72
CA SER A 117 19.48 -0.82 6.97
C SER A 117 19.26 -2.14 6.21
N VAL A 118 18.26 -2.92 6.66
CA VAL A 118 17.87 -4.19 6.02
C VAL A 118 17.55 -4.00 4.54
N ARG A 119 17.81 -5.03 3.72
CA ARG A 119 17.77 -4.92 2.26
C ARG A 119 16.43 -4.41 1.70
N ASP A 120 15.33 -4.82 2.32
CA ASP A 120 13.98 -4.42 1.92
C ASP A 120 13.64 -2.97 2.30
N GLY A 121 14.47 -2.31 3.11
CA GLY A 121 14.28 -0.90 3.49
C GLY A 121 13.13 -0.65 4.47
N TYR A 122 12.61 -1.67 5.15
CA TYR A 122 11.57 -1.48 6.16
C TYR A 122 12.04 -0.60 7.32
N GLY A 123 11.15 0.26 7.81
CA GLY A 123 11.41 1.28 8.82
C GLY A 123 11.84 2.64 8.23
N VAL A 124 12.01 2.75 6.91
CA VAL A 124 12.29 4.04 6.27
C VAL A 124 11.13 5.01 6.50
N GLN A 125 11.47 6.22 6.95
CA GLN A 125 10.53 7.33 7.08
C GLN A 125 10.75 8.31 5.94
N VAL A 126 9.65 8.74 5.33
CA VAL A 126 9.66 9.65 4.19
C VAL A 126 8.78 10.86 4.48
N GLU A 127 9.35 12.03 4.28
CA GLU A 127 8.63 13.30 4.31
C GLU A 127 8.60 13.85 2.88
N VAL A 128 7.40 14.10 2.36
CA VAL A 128 7.19 14.67 1.02
C VAL A 128 6.63 16.07 1.16
N ASP A 129 7.43 17.06 0.76
CA ASP A 129 6.99 18.45 0.69
C ASP A 129 6.25 18.68 -0.61
N VAL A 130 5.02 19.18 -0.51
CA VAL A 130 4.16 19.45 -1.67
C VAL A 130 3.18 20.56 -1.34
N GLY A 131 3.22 21.66 -2.10
CA GLY A 131 2.22 22.71 -2.02
C GLY A 131 2.17 23.40 -0.66
N GLY A 132 3.32 23.56 -0.01
CA GLY A 132 3.44 24.15 1.33
C GLY A 132 3.00 23.24 2.48
N ARG A 133 2.84 21.93 2.24
CA ARG A 133 2.55 20.93 3.27
C ARG A 133 3.60 19.82 3.22
N THR A 134 3.83 19.17 4.36
CA THR A 134 4.70 17.99 4.46
C THR A 134 3.84 16.77 4.76
N LEU A 135 3.95 15.74 3.91
CA LEU A 135 3.28 14.46 4.06
C LEU A 135 4.28 13.43 4.62
N LEU A 136 4.04 12.95 5.83
CA LEU A 136 4.85 11.88 6.43
C LEU A 136 4.30 10.50 6.08
N ARG A 137 5.19 9.57 5.69
CA ARG A 137 4.91 8.15 5.48
C ARG A 137 6.04 7.30 6.06
N GLU A 138 5.73 6.05 6.36
CA GLU A 138 6.71 5.05 6.80
C GLU A 138 6.58 3.80 5.94
N HIS A 139 7.70 3.24 5.50
CA HIS A 139 7.72 1.97 4.80
C HIS A 139 7.73 0.82 5.81
N ARG A 140 6.60 0.16 6.00
CA ARG A 140 6.43 -0.86 7.04
C ARG A 140 6.41 -2.28 6.50
N ALA A 141 6.84 -3.21 7.35
CA ALA A 141 6.58 -4.64 7.19
C ALA A 141 5.34 -5.02 8.00
N GLY A 142 4.52 -5.95 7.49
CA GLY A 142 3.37 -6.49 8.23
C GLY A 142 2.31 -5.45 8.60
N GLU A 143 1.72 -4.79 7.61
CA GLU A 143 0.59 -3.89 7.82
C GLU A 143 -0.74 -4.65 7.67
N GLY A 144 -1.55 -4.68 8.74
CA GLY A 144 -2.82 -5.42 8.80
C GLY A 144 -2.70 -6.73 9.59
N PHE A 145 -3.80 -7.46 9.70
CA PHE A 145 -3.83 -8.77 10.34
C PHE A 145 -3.52 -9.86 9.32
N SER A 146 -2.43 -10.63 9.50
CA SER A 146 -2.03 -11.73 8.59
C SER A 146 -1.91 -11.33 7.11
N ALA A 147 -1.54 -10.09 6.83
CA ALA A 147 -1.38 -9.54 5.48
C ALA A 147 -0.16 -8.62 5.39
N GLN A 148 0.23 -8.30 4.16
CA GLN A 148 1.29 -7.34 3.87
C GLN A 148 0.89 -6.49 2.67
N ASN A 149 0.98 -5.16 2.84
CA ASN A 149 0.77 -4.20 1.77
C ASN A 149 1.91 -4.24 0.75
N SER A 150 1.67 -3.69 -0.45
CA SER A 150 2.70 -3.57 -1.48
C SER A 150 3.93 -2.81 -0.96
N ALA A 151 5.13 -3.28 -1.35
CA ALA A 151 6.37 -2.57 -1.04
C ALA A 151 6.55 -1.26 -1.83
N THR A 152 5.60 -0.94 -2.73
CA THR A 152 5.56 0.36 -3.42
C THR A 152 4.69 1.32 -2.63
N LEU A 153 5.31 2.35 -2.06
CA LEU A 153 4.64 3.36 -1.26
C LEU A 153 4.10 4.45 -2.18
N LEU A 154 2.79 4.67 -2.15
CA LEU A 154 2.13 5.73 -2.93
C LEU A 154 1.85 6.96 -2.07
N VAL A 155 2.28 8.12 -2.56
CA VAL A 155 2.02 9.43 -1.95
C VAL A 155 1.16 10.25 -2.90
N GLY A 156 -0.07 10.54 -2.48
CA GLY A 156 -0.97 11.43 -3.23
C GLY A 156 -0.51 12.88 -3.13
N LEU A 157 -0.28 13.52 -4.27
CA LEU A 157 0.12 14.93 -4.41
C LEU A 157 -1.08 15.86 -4.68
N GLY A 158 -2.30 15.33 -4.75
CA GLY A 158 -3.50 16.13 -5.00
C GLY A 158 -3.45 16.78 -6.39
N ALA A 159 -3.60 18.10 -6.46
CA ALA A 159 -3.56 18.87 -7.72
C ALA A 159 -2.13 19.29 -8.14
N HIS A 160 -1.11 18.99 -7.33
CA HIS A 160 0.26 19.42 -7.60
C HIS A 160 0.96 18.47 -8.59
N GLN A 161 1.59 19.02 -9.62
CA GLN A 161 2.27 18.25 -10.67
C GLN A 161 3.66 17.75 -10.27
N ARG A 162 4.12 18.06 -9.06
CA ARG A 162 5.41 17.63 -8.51
C ARG A 162 5.41 17.67 -6.98
N ALA A 163 6.32 16.93 -6.39
CA ALA A 163 6.78 17.13 -5.03
C ALA A 163 7.95 18.11 -5.04
N ASP A 164 7.94 19.07 -4.13
CA ASP A 164 8.99 20.09 -3.98
C ASP A 164 10.27 19.42 -3.43
N ALA A 165 10.12 18.52 -2.46
CA ALA A 165 11.21 17.67 -1.95
C ALA A 165 10.70 16.33 -1.43
N VAL A 166 11.54 15.31 -1.51
CA VAL A 166 11.37 14.01 -0.88
C VAL A 166 12.56 13.77 0.03
N HIS A 167 12.31 13.77 1.33
CA HIS A 167 13.30 13.51 2.38
C HIS A 167 13.15 12.08 2.87
N VAL A 168 14.25 11.34 2.93
CA VAL A 168 14.29 9.93 3.31
C VAL A 168 15.22 9.77 4.50
N ARG A 169 14.68 9.20 5.58
CA ARG A 169 15.42 8.85 6.79
C ARG A 169 15.41 7.33 6.96
N TRP A 170 16.59 6.74 7.00
CA TRP A 170 16.79 5.30 7.12
C TRP A 170 16.91 4.87 8.58
N PRO A 171 16.53 3.64 8.93
CA PRO A 171 16.76 3.06 10.26
C PRO A 171 18.23 3.09 10.73
N SER A 172 19.19 3.04 9.79
CA SER A 172 20.62 3.21 10.07
C SER A 172 21.00 4.59 10.60
N GLY A 173 20.09 5.57 10.53
CA GLY A 173 20.35 6.98 10.84
C GLY A 173 20.80 7.80 9.63
N ARG A 174 21.03 7.18 8.46
CA ARG A 174 21.35 7.90 7.22
C ARG A 174 20.15 8.71 6.73
N ALA A 175 20.43 9.86 6.14
CA ALA A 175 19.42 10.71 5.51
C ALA A 175 19.81 11.03 4.07
N GLN A 176 18.82 11.07 3.18
CA GLN A 176 18.98 11.41 1.77
C GLN A 176 17.80 12.27 1.33
N GLN A 177 17.99 13.12 0.32
CA GLN A 177 16.92 13.94 -0.24
C GLN A 177 17.03 14.09 -1.76
N VAL A 178 15.88 14.26 -2.41
CA VAL A 178 15.77 14.64 -3.82
C VAL A 178 14.71 15.74 -3.98
N ALA A 179 15.01 16.76 -4.77
CA ALA A 179 14.14 17.91 -4.98
C ALA A 179 13.40 17.83 -6.33
N GLU A 180 12.29 18.56 -6.45
CA GLU A 180 11.56 18.83 -7.70
C GLU A 180 11.18 17.55 -8.47
N VAL A 181 10.60 16.57 -7.78
CA VAL A 181 10.24 15.28 -8.38
C VAL A 181 8.87 15.39 -9.05
N ALA A 182 8.83 15.26 -10.37
CA ALA A 182 7.59 15.27 -11.14
C ALA A 182 6.61 14.18 -10.67
N ALA A 183 5.31 14.50 -10.71
CA ALA A 183 4.25 13.54 -10.48
C ALA A 183 4.26 12.41 -11.52
N GLY A 184 3.73 11.25 -11.15
CA GLY A 184 3.68 10.07 -12.02
C GLY A 184 5.00 9.32 -12.13
N MET A 185 5.99 9.68 -11.31
CA MET A 185 7.28 9.00 -11.24
C MET A 185 7.32 7.94 -10.14
N LEU A 186 8.15 6.94 -10.37
CA LEU A 186 8.64 5.98 -9.40
C LEU A 186 10.07 6.37 -9.03
N VAL A 187 10.28 6.70 -7.76
CA VAL A 187 11.60 6.95 -7.19
C VAL A 187 12.03 5.72 -6.42
N THR A 188 13.09 5.06 -6.89
CA THR A 188 13.76 4.01 -6.12
C THR A 188 14.93 4.64 -5.38
N VAL A 189 14.91 4.56 -4.06
CA VAL A 189 15.90 5.13 -3.16
C VAL A 189 16.84 4.03 -2.70
N TYR A 190 18.12 4.19 -3.00
CA TYR A 190 19.18 3.29 -2.60
C TYR A 190 19.94 3.93 -1.43
N GLU A 191 19.87 3.30 -0.25
CA GLU A 191 20.63 3.75 0.93
C GLU A 191 22.13 3.76 0.62
N ASN A 192 22.59 2.71 -0.05
CA ASN A 192 23.94 2.58 -0.57
C ASN A 192 23.91 2.66 -2.11
N PRO A 193 24.39 3.77 -2.70
CA PRO A 193 24.35 3.98 -4.15
C PRO A 193 25.08 2.92 -4.96
N ARG A 194 26.00 2.15 -4.38
CA ARG A 194 26.71 1.06 -5.09
C ARG A 194 25.79 -0.02 -5.66
N TYR A 195 24.58 -0.14 -5.13
CA TYR A 195 23.57 -1.09 -5.63
C TYR A 195 22.61 -0.49 -6.64
N SER A 196 22.72 0.82 -6.89
CA SER A 196 21.95 1.49 -7.91
C SER A 196 22.52 1.17 -9.29
N PRO A 197 21.68 0.92 -10.31
CA PRO A 197 22.14 0.73 -11.68
C PRO A 197 22.81 1.98 -12.28
N THR A 198 22.72 3.13 -11.60
CA THR A 198 23.27 4.41 -12.04
C THR A 198 24.32 4.97 -11.07
N GLU A 199 24.67 4.20 -10.04
CA GLU A 199 25.51 4.67 -8.90
C GLU A 199 24.96 5.90 -8.17
N ALA A 200 23.73 6.32 -8.47
CA ALA A 200 23.03 7.41 -7.79
C ALA A 200 22.12 6.87 -6.68
N ALA A 201 21.99 7.65 -5.60
CA ALA A 201 21.08 7.37 -4.49
C ALA A 201 19.60 7.29 -4.91
N PHE A 202 19.22 7.98 -5.99
CA PHE A 202 17.86 8.05 -6.48
C PHE A 202 17.79 7.66 -7.95
N VAL A 203 16.96 6.68 -8.27
CA VAL A 203 16.62 6.31 -9.65
C VAL A 203 15.16 6.66 -9.89
N VAL A 204 14.92 7.58 -10.82
CA VAL A 204 13.58 8.10 -11.13
C VAL A 204 13.18 7.62 -12.52
N VAL A 205 12.05 6.92 -12.59
CA VAL A 205 11.47 6.40 -13.84
C VAL A 205 9.96 6.65 -13.88
N PRO A 206 9.31 6.66 -15.05
CA PRO A 206 7.83 6.71 -15.11
C PRO A 206 7.20 5.55 -14.31
N TYR A 207 6.24 5.85 -13.45
CA TYR A 207 5.55 4.84 -12.64
C TYR A 207 4.51 4.07 -13.44
N ARG A 208 3.69 4.81 -14.21
CA ARG A 208 2.66 4.24 -15.06
C ARG A 208 3.31 3.50 -16.23
N ARG A 209 2.78 2.32 -16.55
CA ARG A 209 3.04 1.74 -17.87
C ARG A 209 2.35 2.64 -18.89
N THR A 210 3.09 3.13 -19.86
CA THR A 210 2.51 3.65 -21.10
C THR A 210 1.61 2.54 -21.67
N PRO A 211 0.37 2.83 -22.11
CA PRO A 211 -0.48 1.83 -22.75
C PRO A 211 0.19 1.18 -23.95
#